data_AF-V5GJT5-F1
#
_entry.id   AF-V5GJT5-F1
#
_cell.length_a   1.000
_cell.length_b   1.000
_cell.length_c   1.000
_cell.angle_alpha   90.00
_cell.angle_beta   90.00
_cell.angle_gamma   90.00
#
_symmetry.space_group_name_H-M   'P 1'
#
loop_
_entity.id
_entity.type
_entity.pdbx_description
1 polymer ?
#
loop_
_entity_poly.entity_id
_entity_poly.type
_entity_poly.pdbx_seq_one_letter_code
_entity_poly.pdbx_strand_id
1 'polypeptide(L)'
;KKLEAAREDFFSQETQCRDVDCVITAIELEQMLLKDGISLDSLDSSKFSQPWLLKNGQEVNPVLTRHIGSGSGGYADHIFKYAVKELFGDEIEKLEYKNLRNP
;
A
#
# COMPACT_ATOMS: atom_id res chain seq x y z
N LYS A 1 -11.58 1.06 0.40
CA LYS A 1 -11.17 -0.31 0.03
C LYS A 1 -12.24 -1.38 0.27
N LYS A 2 -13.10 -1.30 1.31
CA LYS A 2 -14.22 -2.26 1.51
C LYS A 2 -15.10 -2.47 0.27
N LEU A 3 -15.66 -1.40 -0.29
CA LEU A 3 -16.48 -1.46 -1.50
C LEU A 3 -15.71 -1.92 -2.74
N GLU A 4 -14.39 -1.66 -2.78
CA GLU A 4 -13.55 -2.09 -3.89
C GLU A 4 -13.35 -3.61 -3.85
N ALA A 5 -12.98 -4.17 -2.70
CA ALA A 5 -12.83 -5.61 -2.48
C ALA A 5 -14.14 -6.40 -2.69
N ALA A 6 -15.30 -5.76 -2.50
CA ALA A 6 -16.60 -6.39 -2.71
C ALA A 6 -17.03 -6.48 -4.18
N ARG A 7 -16.31 -5.85 -5.13
CA ARG A 7 -16.65 -5.91 -6.55
C ARG A 7 -16.51 -7.33 -7.08
N GLU A 8 -17.38 -7.70 -8.00
CA GLU A 8 -17.35 -9.01 -8.67
C GLU A 8 -16.09 -9.21 -9.51
N ASP A 9 -15.44 -8.12 -9.93
CA ASP A 9 -14.14 -8.17 -10.63
C ASP A 9 -13.01 -8.80 -9.78
N PHE A 10 -13.16 -8.86 -8.45
CA PHE A 10 -12.21 -9.49 -7.53
C PHE A 10 -12.72 -10.84 -6.98
N PHE A 11 -13.73 -11.43 -7.64
CA PHE A 11 -14.21 -12.78 -7.34
C PHE A 11 -13.75 -13.76 -8.43
N SER A 12 -12.98 -14.77 -8.03
CA SER A 12 -12.55 -15.84 -8.92
C SER A 12 -13.62 -16.93 -9.00
N GLN A 13 -14.21 -17.09 -10.18
CA GLN A 13 -15.20 -18.15 -10.43
C GLN A 13 -14.57 -19.55 -10.40
N GLU A 14 -13.30 -19.69 -10.78
CA GLU A 14 -12.60 -20.98 -10.82
C GLU A 14 -12.35 -21.52 -9.41
N THR A 15 -11.92 -20.65 -8.49
CA THR A 15 -11.59 -21.02 -7.11
C THR A 15 -12.75 -20.76 -6.14
N GLN A 16 -13.84 -20.16 -6.61
CA GLN A 16 -15.00 -19.76 -5.80
C GLN A 16 -14.62 -18.91 -4.58
N CYS A 17 -13.63 -18.04 -4.72
CA CYS A 17 -13.12 -17.19 -3.63
C CYS A 17 -12.90 -15.76 -4.08
N ARG A 18 -12.87 -14.83 -3.12
CA ARG A 18 -12.49 -13.42 -3.37
C ARG A 18 -10.99 -13.26 -3.21
N ASP A 19 -10.41 -12.31 -3.95
CA ASP A 19 -9.00 -11.94 -3.79
C ASP A 19 -8.73 -11.33 -2.40
N VAL A 20 -9.75 -10.69 -1.80
CA VAL A 20 -9.69 -10.06 -0.49
C VAL A 20 -10.97 -10.37 0.29
N ASP A 21 -10.85 -11.16 1.35
CA ASP A 21 -12.01 -11.56 2.19
C ASP A 21 -12.46 -10.48 3.16
N CYS A 22 -11.52 -9.69 3.71
CA CYS A 22 -11.79 -8.71 4.73
C CYS A 22 -10.93 -7.46 4.55
N VAL A 23 -11.53 -6.30 4.79
CA VAL A 23 -10.83 -5.01 4.82
C VAL A 23 -11.09 -4.36 6.17
N ILE A 24 -10.03 -4.18 6.95
CA ILE A 24 -10.04 -3.53 8.25
C ILE A 24 -9.49 -2.11 8.08
N THR A 25 -10.23 -1.12 8.58
CA THR A 25 -9.77 0.28 8.63
C THR A 25 -8.88 0.52 9.84
N ALA A 26 -8.10 1.60 9.82
CA ALA A 26 -7.22 1.94 10.95
C ALA A 26 -7.99 2.07 12.28
N ILE A 27 -9.20 2.65 12.24
CA ILE A 27 -10.06 2.82 13.42
C ILE A 27 -10.55 1.46 13.94
N GLU A 28 -10.93 0.54 13.05
CA GLU A 28 -11.35 -0.81 13.45
C GLU A 28 -10.21 -1.59 14.10
N LEU A 29 -9.00 -1.50 13.54
CA LEU A 29 -7.81 -2.14 14.12
C LEU A 29 -7.47 -1.54 15.50
N GLU A 30 -7.51 -0.22 15.63
CA GLU A 30 -7.31 0.47 16.92
C GLU A 30 -8.33 0.00 17.97
N GLN A 31 -9.61 -0.09 17.59
CA GLN A 31 -10.66 -0.58 18.50
C GLN A 31 -10.44 -2.03 18.94
N MET A 32 -9.95 -2.90 18.04
CA MET A 32 -9.61 -4.28 18.38
C MET A 32 -8.45 -4.33 19.38
N LEU A 33 -7.38 -3.56 19.14
CA LEU A 33 -6.23 -3.50 20.05
C LEU A 33 -6.62 -2.97 21.43
N LEU A 34 -7.42 -1.90 21.49
CA LEU A 34 -7.92 -1.33 22.74
C LEU A 34 -8.79 -2.30 23.52
N LYS A 35 -9.67 -3.04 22.83
CA LYS A 35 -10.53 -4.06 23.44
C LYS A 35 -9.71 -5.18 24.08
N ASP A 36 -8.61 -5.57 23.44
CA ASP A 36 -7.72 -6.63 23.93
C ASP A 36 -6.64 -6.08 24.90
N GLY A 37 -6.66 -4.79 25.22
CA GLY A 37 -5.70 -4.15 26.13
C GLY A 37 -4.27 -4.09 25.57
N ILE A 38 -4.11 -4.12 24.25
CA ILE A 38 -2.81 -4.14 23.57
C ILE A 38 -2.41 -2.71 23.20
N SER A 39 -1.21 -2.30 23.60
CA SER A 39 -0.61 -1.02 23.24
C SER A 39 0.55 -1.22 22.25
N LEU A 40 0.51 -0.58 21.08
CA LEU A 40 1.53 -0.79 20.03
C LEU A 40 2.93 -0.36 20.45
N ASP A 41 3.05 0.65 21.30
CA ASP A 41 4.30 1.15 21.88
C ASP A 41 4.95 0.18 22.88
N SER A 42 4.16 -0.73 23.45
CA SER A 42 4.65 -1.77 24.37
C SER A 42 5.12 -3.06 23.66
N LEU A 43 4.90 -3.17 22.35
CA LEU A 43 5.26 -4.36 21.58
C LEU A 43 6.71 -4.29 21.12
N ASP A 44 7.42 -5.39 21.25
CA ASP A 44 8.76 -5.54 20.68
C ASP A 44 8.71 -5.49 19.15
N SER A 45 9.79 -4.99 18.55
CA SER A 45 9.96 -5.04 17.11
C SER A 45 9.95 -6.48 16.60
N SER A 46 9.17 -6.74 15.57
CA SER A 46 9.04 -8.07 14.97
C SER A 46 9.37 -8.07 13.48
N LYS A 47 9.47 -9.26 12.90
CA LYS A 47 9.63 -9.48 11.46
C LYS A 47 8.27 -9.63 10.79
N PHE A 48 8.25 -9.56 9.46
CA PHE A 48 7.07 -9.84 8.64
C PHE A 48 7.43 -10.77 7.49
N SER A 49 6.46 -11.54 7.04
CA SER A 49 6.57 -12.38 5.86
C SER A 49 6.48 -11.56 4.57
N GLN A 50 7.19 -11.99 3.53
CA GLN A 50 7.20 -11.37 2.20
C GLN A 50 6.64 -12.34 1.15
N PRO A 51 5.32 -12.59 1.14
CA PRO A 51 4.75 -13.64 0.29
C PRO A 51 4.87 -13.37 -1.22
N TRP A 52 5.11 -12.12 -1.62
CA TRP A 52 5.30 -11.69 -3.01
C TRP A 52 6.76 -11.64 -3.47
N LEU A 53 7.75 -11.83 -2.58
CA LEU A 53 9.15 -11.92 -2.99
C LEU A 53 9.48 -13.37 -3.34
N LEU A 54 9.87 -13.60 -4.59
CA LEU A 54 10.27 -14.90 -5.17
C LEU A 54 11.47 -15.58 -4.46
N LYS A 55 12.05 -14.98 -3.42
CA LYS A 55 13.18 -15.55 -2.67
C LYS A 55 12.68 -16.39 -1.50
N ASN A 56 12.24 -17.61 -1.82
CA ASN A 56 12.18 -18.78 -0.93
C ASN A 56 11.50 -18.62 0.44
N GLY A 57 10.59 -17.65 0.62
CA GLY A 57 9.86 -17.47 1.88
C GLY A 57 10.72 -17.10 3.09
N GLN A 58 11.87 -16.45 2.90
CA GLN A 58 12.70 -16.01 4.02
C GLN A 58 12.06 -14.83 4.75
N GLU A 59 11.97 -14.91 6.08
CA GLU A 59 11.66 -13.76 6.94
C GLU A 59 12.75 -12.70 6.78
N VAL A 60 12.36 -11.44 6.55
CA VAL A 60 13.30 -10.33 6.41
C VAL A 60 13.02 -9.27 7.47
N ASN A 61 14.08 -8.58 7.88
CA ASN A 61 13.94 -7.33 8.61
C ASN A 61 13.41 -6.25 7.64
N PRO A 62 12.44 -5.42 8.03
CA PRO A 62 11.84 -4.45 7.11
C PRO A 62 12.81 -3.39 6.63
N VAL A 63 12.98 -3.32 5.31
CA VAL A 63 13.20 -2.05 4.62
C VAL A 63 11.88 -1.71 3.94
N LEU A 64 10.99 -1.04 4.66
CA LEU A 64 9.73 -0.58 4.10
C LEU A 64 10.00 0.51 3.08
N THR A 65 9.91 0.15 1.80
CA THR A 65 9.94 1.13 0.71
C THR A 65 8.54 1.64 0.48
N ARG A 66 8.38 2.96 0.44
CA ARG A 66 7.15 3.61 0.03
C ARG A 66 7.45 4.61 -1.07
N HIS A 67 6.47 4.89 -1.92
CA HIS A 67 6.52 6.08 -2.77
C HIS A 67 6.53 7.34 -1.90
N ILE A 68 7.04 8.43 -2.46
CA ILE A 68 7.06 9.73 -1.78
C ILE A 68 5.62 10.25 -1.66
N GLY A 69 5.24 10.70 -0.46
CA GLY A 69 3.90 11.23 -0.17
C GLY A 69 2.95 10.23 0.50
N SER A 70 1.67 10.59 0.59
CA SER A 70 0.60 9.74 1.11
C SER A 70 -0.53 9.62 0.08
N GLY A 71 -1.17 8.45 0.01
CA GLY A 71 -2.30 8.21 -0.90
C GLY A 71 -1.91 8.12 -2.39
N SER A 72 -2.86 8.48 -3.27
CA SER A 72 -2.76 8.35 -4.74
C SER A 72 -1.76 9.33 -5.38
N GLY A 73 -1.54 10.50 -4.78
CA GLY A 73 -0.63 11.52 -5.34
C GLY A 73 0.81 11.04 -5.48
N GLY A 74 1.27 10.18 -4.57
CA GLY A 74 2.62 9.65 -4.65
C GLY A 74 2.83 8.55 -5.69
N TYR A 75 1.78 7.81 -6.08
CA TYR A 75 1.85 6.91 -7.23
C TYR A 75 1.99 7.70 -8.53
N ALA A 76 1.21 8.78 -8.69
CA ALA A 76 1.34 9.67 -9.84
C ALA A 76 2.74 10.30 -9.90
N ASP A 77 3.29 10.74 -8.76
CA ASP A 77 4.66 11.25 -8.63
C ASP A 77 5.69 10.25 -9.16
N HIS A 78 5.59 9.00 -8.70
CA HIS A 78 6.49 7.93 -9.09
C HIS A 78 6.38 7.61 -10.59
N ILE A 79 5.16 7.42 -11.11
CA ILE A 79 4.93 7.10 -12.53
C ILE A 79 5.48 8.22 -13.42
N PHE A 80 5.24 9.48 -13.06
CA PHE A 80 5.73 10.61 -13.84
C PHE A 80 7.27 10.64 -13.89
N LYS A 81 7.93 10.54 -12.74
CA LYS A 81 9.40 10.51 -12.67
C LYS A 81 9.99 9.32 -13.43
N TYR A 82 9.37 8.16 -13.29
CA TYR A 82 9.78 6.95 -14.00
C TYR A 82 9.65 7.13 -15.51
N ALA A 83 8.51 7.64 -15.99
CA ALA A 83 8.31 7.92 -17.41
C ALA A 83 9.31 8.94 -17.95
N VAL A 84 9.67 9.98 -17.19
CA VAL A 84 10.67 10.96 -17.65
C VAL A 84 12.03 10.31 -17.87
N LYS A 85 12.44 9.47 -16.93
CA LYS A 85 13.68 8.71 -17.03
C LYS A 85 13.68 7.78 -18.24
N GLU A 86 12.63 6.98 -18.42
CA GLU A 86 12.61 5.97 -19.47
C GLU A 86 12.38 6.57 -20.87
N LEU A 87 11.59 7.63 -20.98
CA LEU A 87 11.24 8.21 -22.28
C LEU A 87 12.23 9.29 -22.76
N PHE A 88 12.88 9.99 -21.83
CA PHE A 88 13.75 11.13 -22.15
C PHE A 88 15.17 10.98 -21.62
N GLY A 89 15.46 9.97 -20.80
CA GLY A 89 16.79 9.78 -20.19
C GLY A 89 17.12 10.79 -19.08
N ASP A 90 16.13 11.58 -18.66
CA ASP A 90 16.30 12.64 -17.66
C ASP A 90 15.79 12.20 -16.27
N GLU A 91 16.38 12.73 -15.20
CA GLU A 91 15.91 12.47 -13.83
C GLU A 91 15.36 13.76 -13.20
N ILE A 92 14.17 13.66 -12.60
CA ILE A 92 13.52 14.76 -11.89
C ILE A 92 13.52 14.46 -10.40
N GLU A 93 14.19 15.31 -9.63
CA GLU A 93 14.26 15.18 -8.17
C GLU A 93 12.92 15.51 -7.50
N LYS A 94 12.29 16.62 -7.90
CA LYS A 94 11.07 17.16 -7.27
C LYS A 94 10.02 17.57 -8.30
N LEU A 95 8.78 17.16 -8.06
CA LEU A 95 7.62 17.63 -8.82
C LEU A 95 6.92 18.76 -8.07
N GLU A 96 6.57 19.82 -8.80
CA GLU A 96 5.84 20.97 -8.27
C GLU A 96 4.38 20.93 -8.74
N TYR A 97 3.49 20.53 -7.83
CA TYR A 97 2.06 20.49 -8.09
C TYR A 97 1.46 21.89 -7.94
N LYS A 98 0.64 22.30 -8.91
CA LYS A 98 -0.09 23.57 -8.89
C LYS A 98 -1.58 23.29 -8.81
N ASN A 99 -2.24 23.92 -7.84
CA ASN A 99 -3.69 23.86 -7.73
C ASN A 99 -4.31 24.64 -8.89
N LEU A 100 -5.04 23.95 -9.75
CA LEU A 100 -5.88 24.57 -10.75
C LEU A 100 -7.30 24.71 -10.18
N ARG A 101 -7.96 25.82 -10.46
CA ARG A 101 -9.41 25.94 -10.24
C ARG A 101 -10.09 25.47 -11.51
N ASN A 102 -11.14 24.67 -11.37
CA ASN A 102 -12.00 24.35 -12.49
C ASN A 102 -12.66 25.68 -12.95
N PRO A 103 -12.46 26.13 -14.20
CA PRO A 103 -13.17 27.29 -14.72
C PRO A 103 -14.69 27.03 -14.79
#